data_AF-A0A7D5R8E6-F1
#
_entry.id   AF-A0A7D5R8E6-F1
#
_cell.length_a   1.000
_cell.length_b   1.000
_cell.length_c   1.000
_cell.angle_alpha   90.00
_cell.angle_beta   90.00
_cell.angle_gamma   90.00
#
_symmetry.space_group_name_H-M   'P 1'
#
loop_
_entity.id
_entity.type
_entity.pdbx_description
1 polymer ?
#
loop_
_entity_poly.entity_id
_entity_poly.type
_entity_poly.pdbx_seq_one_letter_code
_entity_poly.pdbx_strand_id
1 'polypeptide(L)'
;MKTEHKIILVMIFLTSSTLVLIYQNPDGVPKSISFEKHSDDLVAMNQLSKKYQLTDDEQKFENSKRLMQEKLKEISLDYMGLKITHVELLEGYYPFQNSTHWAERFDLEPSSVCDFERKIPLHMQKLMQTENFKIFTKKYASHDLELSIQDERSQQSNIHYGLFATNNKNQSASTYFHLSSCTDEITDKEPLYLHCFDGSTGYRYNTHTYDDIISSYSNGEFCNIILDPWRQSLYDYSQTLREKLRQLEQESMGNTFDQESHWKFFSEMNKQGELRNIVGAMIHGKFDEQRTQDMIKQYEKQYGSLSDELLELIEKR
;
A
#
# COMPACT_ATOMS: atom_id res chain seq x y z
N MET A 1 -57.01 36.69 -5.15
CA MET A 1 -56.00 36.00 -6.00
C MET A 1 -54.78 36.87 -6.36
N LYS A 2 -54.17 37.64 -5.43
CA LYS A 2 -52.97 38.46 -5.77
C LYS A 2 -51.79 38.26 -4.83
N THR A 3 -52.00 37.77 -3.61
CA THR A 3 -50.93 37.62 -2.60
C THR A 3 -50.34 36.21 -2.62
N GLU A 4 -51.17 35.17 -2.71
CA GLU A 4 -50.72 33.76 -2.74
C GLU A 4 -49.89 33.44 -4.00
N HIS A 5 -50.30 33.94 -5.16
CA HIS A 5 -49.51 33.78 -6.40
C HIS A 5 -48.16 34.49 -6.32
N LYS A 6 -48.08 35.64 -5.63
CA LYS A 6 -46.82 36.35 -5.42
C LYS A 6 -45.91 35.59 -4.45
N ILE A 7 -46.46 34.98 -3.41
CA ILE A 7 -45.70 34.14 -2.47
C ILE A 7 -45.17 32.90 -3.19
N ILE A 8 -45.99 32.23 -4.01
CA ILE A 8 -45.56 31.07 -4.80
C ILE A 8 -44.46 31.46 -5.79
N LEU A 9 -44.62 32.58 -6.52
CA LEU A 9 -43.58 33.07 -7.43
C LEU A 9 -42.28 33.43 -6.70
N VAL A 10 -42.37 34.05 -5.52
CA VAL A 10 -41.20 34.37 -4.69
C VAL A 10 -40.54 33.09 -4.17
N MET A 11 -41.32 32.07 -3.78
CA MET A 11 -40.76 30.78 -3.35
C MET A 11 -40.14 30.00 -4.52
N ILE A 12 -40.71 30.06 -5.73
CA ILE A 12 -40.10 29.48 -6.94
C ILE A 12 -38.82 30.23 -7.29
N PHE A 13 -38.81 31.57 -7.22
CA PHE A 13 -37.60 32.35 -7.45
C PHE A 13 -36.54 32.07 -6.38
N LEU A 14 -36.91 31.97 -5.10
CA LEU A 14 -35.99 31.64 -4.00
C LEU A 14 -35.43 30.23 -4.14
N THR A 15 -36.28 29.23 -4.41
CA THR A 15 -35.82 27.84 -4.63
C THR A 15 -34.93 27.72 -5.88
N SER A 16 -35.27 28.42 -6.97
CA SER A 16 -34.45 28.47 -8.19
C SER A 16 -33.13 29.21 -7.97
N SER A 17 -33.14 30.32 -7.21
CA SER A 17 -31.91 31.06 -6.89
C SER A 17 -31.05 30.35 -5.85
N THR A 18 -31.61 29.60 -4.91
CA THR A 18 -30.83 28.68 -4.06
C THR A 18 -30.31 27.49 -4.85
N LEU A 19 -31.05 26.93 -5.82
CA LEU A 19 -30.52 25.87 -6.70
C LEU A 19 -29.37 26.41 -7.56
N VAL A 20 -29.52 27.62 -8.11
CA VAL A 20 -28.48 28.29 -8.90
C VAL A 20 -27.29 28.67 -8.02
N LEU A 21 -27.48 29.12 -6.77
CA LEU A 21 -26.38 29.42 -5.84
C LEU A 21 -25.67 28.16 -5.31
N ILE A 22 -26.40 27.04 -5.15
CA ILE A 22 -25.81 25.73 -4.82
C ILE A 22 -25.05 25.17 -6.04
N TYR A 23 -25.47 25.49 -7.27
CA TYR A 23 -24.79 25.07 -8.51
C TYR A 23 -23.66 26.02 -8.97
N GLN A 24 -23.68 27.30 -8.53
CA GLN A 24 -22.75 28.35 -8.95
C GLN A 24 -21.62 28.63 -7.96
N ASN A 25 -21.34 27.72 -7.03
CA ASN A 25 -20.03 27.69 -6.38
C ASN A 25 -19.29 26.33 -6.56
N PRO A 26 -18.89 25.98 -7.79
CA PRO A 26 -18.06 24.82 -8.11
C PRO A 26 -16.56 25.18 -8.20
N ASP A 27 -16.09 26.22 -7.48
CA ASP A 27 -14.68 26.67 -7.47
C ASP A 27 -13.77 25.65 -6.80
N GLY A 28 -13.56 24.55 -7.52
CA GLY A 28 -12.74 23.41 -7.16
C GLY A 28 -12.96 22.18 -8.04
N VAL A 29 -13.93 22.17 -8.97
CA VAL A 29 -14.04 21.08 -9.95
C VAL A 29 -13.07 21.39 -11.10
N PRO A 30 -12.01 20.59 -11.32
CA PRO A 30 -11.10 20.81 -12.42
C PRO A 30 -11.89 20.82 -13.74
N LYS A 31 -11.59 21.78 -14.62
CA LYS A 31 -11.99 21.66 -16.02
C LYS A 31 -11.36 20.36 -16.52
N SER A 32 -12.16 19.31 -16.65
CA SER A 32 -11.73 18.00 -17.15
C SER A 32 -10.94 18.21 -18.45
N ILE A 33 -9.62 18.16 -18.33
CA ILE A 33 -8.73 18.03 -19.46
C ILE A 33 -8.96 16.61 -20.00
N SER A 34 -8.90 16.43 -21.32
CA SER A 34 -9.13 15.11 -21.90
C SER A 34 -8.13 14.10 -21.35
N PHE A 35 -8.60 12.87 -21.11
CA PHE A 35 -7.78 11.70 -20.75
C PHE A 35 -6.49 11.64 -21.56
N GLU A 36 -6.60 11.78 -22.88
CA GLU A 36 -5.48 11.75 -23.83
C GLU A 36 -4.42 12.80 -23.52
N LYS A 37 -4.81 14.03 -23.15
CA LYS A 37 -3.85 15.07 -22.83
C LYS A 37 -3.08 14.76 -21.55
N HIS A 38 -3.73 14.23 -20.51
CA HIS A 38 -3.02 13.83 -19.30
C HIS A 38 -2.06 12.67 -19.57
N SER A 39 -2.52 11.68 -20.34
CA SER A 39 -1.68 10.57 -20.79
C SER A 39 -0.44 11.06 -21.54
N ASP A 40 -0.58 11.98 -22.49
CA ASP A 40 0.53 12.51 -23.28
C ASP A 40 1.47 13.39 -22.44
N ASP A 41 0.94 14.19 -21.50
CA ASP A 41 1.74 14.96 -20.54
C ASP A 41 2.65 14.05 -19.70
N LEU A 42 2.11 12.93 -19.18
CA LEU A 42 2.87 11.97 -18.38
C LEU A 42 3.99 11.30 -19.21
N VAL A 43 3.71 10.94 -20.47
CA VAL A 43 4.72 10.40 -21.40
C VAL A 43 5.85 11.40 -21.61
N ALA A 44 5.53 12.66 -21.90
CA ALA A 44 6.52 13.70 -22.14
C ALA A 44 7.38 13.95 -20.89
N MET A 45 6.78 14.00 -19.71
CA MET A 45 7.51 14.15 -18.43
C MET A 45 8.44 12.95 -18.18
N ASN A 46 7.97 11.72 -18.40
CA ASN A 46 8.79 10.52 -18.25
C ASN A 46 10.00 10.52 -19.20
N GLN A 47 9.80 10.92 -20.47
CA GLN A 47 10.87 11.05 -21.46
C GLN A 47 11.91 12.11 -21.07
N LEU A 48 11.48 13.24 -20.49
CA LEU A 48 12.39 14.26 -19.96
C LEU A 48 13.22 13.70 -18.81
N SER A 49 12.59 13.01 -17.85
CA SER A 49 13.29 12.40 -16.71
C SER A 49 14.31 11.34 -17.17
N LYS A 50 13.95 10.49 -18.15
CA LYS A 50 14.90 9.54 -18.78
C LYS A 50 16.11 10.27 -19.35
N LYS A 51 15.88 11.35 -20.11
CA LYS A 51 16.95 12.14 -20.72
C LYS A 51 17.89 12.72 -19.66
N TYR A 52 17.34 13.29 -18.59
CA TYR A 52 18.17 13.89 -17.53
C TYR A 52 18.94 12.87 -16.71
N GLN A 53 18.34 11.71 -16.45
CA GLN A 53 19.02 10.58 -15.82
C GLN A 53 20.20 10.09 -16.68
N LEU A 54 20.01 9.94 -18.00
CA LEU A 54 21.08 9.51 -18.91
C LEU A 54 22.22 10.52 -19.06
N THR A 55 21.98 11.80 -18.78
CA THR A 55 23.00 12.85 -18.83
C THR A 55 23.61 13.17 -17.46
N ASP A 56 23.28 12.39 -16.41
CA ASP A 56 23.69 12.61 -15.02
C ASP A 56 23.39 14.04 -14.52
N ASP A 57 22.30 14.65 -15.00
CA ASP A 57 21.86 15.98 -14.57
C ASP A 57 20.85 15.85 -13.43
N GLU A 58 21.37 15.59 -12.23
CA GLU A 58 20.59 15.30 -11.02
C GLU A 58 19.57 16.42 -10.70
N GLN A 59 19.97 17.68 -10.85
CA GLN A 59 19.06 18.80 -10.57
C GLN A 59 17.89 18.85 -11.56
N LYS A 60 18.12 18.62 -12.85
CA LYS A 60 17.02 18.56 -13.82
C LYS A 60 16.16 17.32 -13.65
N PHE A 61 16.78 16.19 -13.30
CA PHE A 61 16.07 14.96 -12.99
C PHE A 61 15.09 15.15 -11.83
N GLU A 62 15.54 15.66 -10.69
CA GLU A 62 14.69 15.91 -9.52
C GLU A 62 13.56 16.91 -9.81
N ASN A 63 13.84 17.94 -10.61
CA ASN A 63 12.80 18.87 -11.05
C ASN A 63 11.74 18.18 -11.95
N SER A 64 12.16 17.34 -12.89
CA SER A 64 11.23 16.58 -13.74
C SER A 64 10.42 15.53 -12.97
N LYS A 65 11.03 14.86 -11.98
CA LYS A 65 10.35 13.96 -11.04
C LYS A 65 9.28 14.70 -10.25
N ARG A 66 9.59 15.87 -9.70
CA ARG A 66 8.63 16.70 -8.98
C ARG A 66 7.46 17.15 -9.87
N LEU A 67 7.73 17.51 -11.12
CA LEU A 67 6.65 17.84 -12.08
C LEU A 67 5.73 16.65 -12.33
N MET A 68 6.28 15.44 -12.47
CA MET A 68 5.50 14.22 -12.58
C MET A 68 4.65 13.95 -11.34
N GLN A 69 5.21 14.11 -10.13
CA GLN A 69 4.49 13.94 -8.86
C GLN A 69 3.32 14.94 -8.74
N GLU A 70 3.55 16.22 -9.05
CA GLU A 70 2.49 17.24 -9.04
C GLU A 70 1.41 16.95 -10.08
N LYS A 71 1.78 16.46 -11.27
CA LYS A 71 0.81 16.08 -12.29
C LYS A 71 -0.04 14.89 -11.87
N LEU A 72 0.58 13.85 -11.30
CA LEU A 72 -0.12 12.68 -10.77
C LEU A 72 -1.07 13.06 -9.62
N LYS A 73 -0.65 13.99 -8.76
CA LYS A 73 -1.47 14.57 -7.70
C LYS A 73 -2.67 15.34 -8.26
N GLU A 74 -2.45 16.20 -9.26
CA GLU A 74 -3.49 16.98 -9.95
C GLU A 74 -4.60 16.06 -10.49
N ILE A 75 -4.21 14.99 -11.18
CA ILE A 75 -5.17 14.12 -11.89
C ILE A 75 -5.83 13.08 -10.97
N SER A 76 -5.30 12.87 -9.76
CA SER A 76 -5.78 11.83 -8.84
C SER A 76 -7.27 11.96 -8.51
N LEU A 77 -7.77 13.19 -8.33
CA LEU A 77 -9.18 13.42 -8.05
C LEU A 77 -10.08 13.00 -9.22
N ASP A 78 -9.66 13.30 -10.44
CA ASP A 78 -10.44 13.05 -11.65
C ASP A 78 -10.50 11.55 -12.00
N TYR A 79 -9.40 10.81 -11.76
CA TYR A 79 -9.30 9.40 -12.18
C TYR A 79 -9.42 8.39 -11.04
N MET A 80 -9.13 8.75 -9.78
CA MET A 80 -9.31 7.88 -8.62
C MET A 80 -10.53 8.26 -7.77
N GLY A 81 -11.11 9.45 -7.97
CA GLY A 81 -12.16 9.98 -7.08
C GLY A 81 -11.65 10.31 -5.67
N LEU A 82 -10.33 10.46 -5.50
CA LEU A 82 -9.67 10.62 -4.22
C LEU A 82 -8.62 11.72 -4.29
N LYS A 83 -8.65 12.66 -3.34
CA LYS A 83 -7.66 13.74 -3.27
C LYS A 83 -6.38 13.21 -2.64
N ILE A 84 -5.36 12.95 -3.46
CA ILE A 84 -4.04 12.56 -2.98
C ILE A 84 -3.27 13.79 -2.47
N THR A 85 -2.62 13.67 -1.31
CA THR A 85 -1.83 14.75 -0.70
C THR A 85 -0.37 14.73 -1.15
N HIS A 86 0.20 13.53 -1.32
CA HIS A 86 1.58 13.30 -1.73
C HIS A 86 1.66 12.18 -2.79
N VAL A 87 2.60 12.29 -3.72
CA VAL A 87 2.89 11.21 -4.68
C VAL A 87 4.36 10.84 -4.54
N GLU A 88 4.65 9.57 -4.30
CA GLU A 88 6.01 9.06 -4.17
C GLU A 88 6.45 8.29 -5.41
N LEU A 89 7.57 8.70 -6.00
CA LEU A 89 8.22 8.03 -7.13
C LEU A 89 9.64 7.63 -6.71
N LEU A 90 9.83 6.37 -6.33
CA LEU A 90 11.09 5.89 -5.76
C LEU A 90 12.22 5.84 -6.78
N GLU A 91 13.43 6.16 -6.33
CA GLU A 91 14.65 5.94 -7.10
C GLU A 91 14.81 4.44 -7.42
N GLY A 92 15.31 4.14 -8.63
CA GLY A 92 15.39 2.77 -9.14
C GLY A 92 14.09 2.23 -9.77
N TYR A 93 12.95 2.85 -9.45
CA TYR A 93 11.64 2.55 -10.07
C TYR A 93 11.15 3.67 -11.01
N TYR A 94 11.67 4.88 -10.85
CA TYR A 94 11.47 6.02 -11.74
C TYR A 94 12.82 6.57 -12.24
N PRO A 95 12.96 7.02 -13.51
CA PRO A 95 11.93 7.13 -14.53
C PRO A 95 11.51 5.75 -15.05
N PHE A 96 10.27 5.67 -15.51
CA PHE A 96 9.63 4.42 -15.91
C PHE A 96 10.26 3.89 -17.19
N GLN A 97 10.94 2.74 -17.14
CA GLN A 97 11.85 2.33 -18.22
C GLN A 97 11.10 1.92 -19.50
N ASN A 98 11.79 1.95 -20.65
CA ASN A 98 11.19 1.39 -21.87
C ASN A 98 11.24 -0.15 -21.77
N SER A 99 10.12 -0.81 -22.02
CA SER A 99 9.99 -2.27 -21.96
C SER A 99 10.63 -3.00 -23.15
N THR A 100 11.22 -2.30 -24.13
CA THR A 100 11.78 -2.93 -25.34
C THR A 100 12.85 -3.99 -25.02
N HIS A 101 13.73 -3.71 -24.04
CA HIS A 101 14.74 -4.69 -23.61
C HIS A 101 14.13 -5.89 -22.86
N TRP A 102 12.91 -5.74 -22.34
CA TRP A 102 12.19 -6.80 -21.61
C TRP A 102 11.41 -7.73 -22.53
N ALA A 103 10.91 -7.24 -23.68
CA ALA A 103 10.35 -8.11 -24.71
C ALA A 103 11.37 -9.15 -25.20
N GLU A 104 12.62 -8.74 -25.35
CA GLU A 104 13.72 -9.64 -25.71
C GLU A 104 14.04 -10.65 -24.58
N ARG A 105 13.98 -10.23 -23.32
CA ARG A 105 14.31 -11.08 -22.17
C ARG A 105 13.24 -12.12 -21.83
N PHE A 106 11.98 -11.83 -22.10
CA PHE A 106 10.84 -12.68 -21.75
C PHE A 106 10.11 -13.27 -22.97
N ASP A 107 10.66 -13.09 -24.18
CA ASP A 107 10.07 -13.51 -25.46
C ASP A 107 8.62 -13.02 -25.65
N LEU A 108 8.38 -11.77 -25.26
CA LEU A 108 7.10 -11.10 -25.44
C LEU A 108 7.06 -10.44 -26.82
N GLU A 109 5.89 -10.39 -27.46
CA GLU A 109 5.78 -9.65 -28.73
C GLU A 109 6.21 -8.18 -28.52
N PRO A 110 7.03 -7.58 -29.41
CA PRO A 110 7.41 -6.16 -29.30
C PRO A 110 6.24 -5.18 -29.27
N SER A 111 5.06 -5.57 -29.77
CA SER A 111 3.77 -4.87 -29.66
C SER A 111 3.17 -4.91 -28.24
N SER A 112 3.56 -5.90 -27.44
CA SER A 112 3.27 -6.05 -26.02
C SER A 112 4.32 -5.38 -25.12
N VAL A 113 5.10 -4.44 -25.67
CA VAL A 113 6.00 -3.53 -24.94
C VAL A 113 5.21 -2.28 -24.59
N CYS A 114 4.64 -2.26 -23.40
CA CYS A 114 3.59 -1.30 -23.07
C CYS A 114 4.15 -0.02 -22.45
N ASP A 115 3.88 1.11 -23.11
CA ASP A 115 4.02 2.47 -22.59
C ASP A 115 3.00 2.67 -21.46
N PHE A 116 3.37 2.24 -20.25
CA PHE A 116 2.45 2.26 -19.12
C PHE A 116 2.28 3.66 -18.57
N GLU A 117 3.25 4.56 -18.75
CA GLU A 117 3.14 5.94 -18.29
C GLU A 117 1.93 6.63 -18.93
N ARG A 118 1.64 6.33 -20.20
CA ARG A 118 0.43 6.76 -20.89
C ARG A 118 -0.86 6.20 -20.27
N LYS A 119 -0.79 5.03 -19.64
CA LYS A 119 -1.94 4.29 -19.10
C LYS A 119 -2.24 4.58 -17.62
N ILE A 120 -1.38 5.32 -16.91
CA ILE A 120 -1.59 5.63 -15.49
C ILE A 120 -2.99 6.19 -15.19
N PRO A 121 -3.57 7.12 -15.98
CA PRO A 121 -4.94 7.59 -15.73
C PRO A 121 -5.99 6.48 -15.82
N LEU A 122 -5.83 5.53 -16.75
CA LEU A 122 -6.73 4.35 -16.86
C LEU A 122 -6.54 3.42 -15.65
N HIS A 123 -5.31 3.19 -15.22
CA HIS A 123 -5.02 2.36 -14.05
C HIS A 123 -5.70 2.95 -12.81
N MET A 124 -5.58 4.25 -12.58
CA MET A 124 -6.29 4.97 -11.52
C MET A 124 -7.81 4.72 -11.54
N GLN A 125 -8.44 4.77 -12.72
CA GLN A 125 -9.87 4.45 -12.89
C GLN A 125 -10.22 3.00 -12.61
N LYS A 126 -9.33 2.06 -12.95
CA LYS A 126 -9.52 0.64 -12.65
C LYS A 126 -9.37 0.36 -11.16
N LEU A 127 -8.36 0.96 -10.52
CA LEU A 127 -8.12 0.85 -9.09
C LEU A 127 -9.34 1.28 -8.28
N MET A 128 -9.95 2.43 -8.63
CA MET A 128 -11.11 2.93 -7.89
C MET A 128 -12.34 2.01 -7.95
N GLN A 129 -12.40 1.08 -8.91
CA GLN A 129 -13.51 0.14 -9.06
C GLN A 129 -13.34 -1.10 -8.18
N THR A 130 -12.13 -1.36 -7.69
CA THR A 130 -11.83 -2.53 -6.86
C THR A 130 -12.49 -2.43 -5.48
N GLU A 131 -12.82 -3.58 -4.91
CA GLU A 131 -13.39 -3.63 -3.56
C GLU A 131 -12.38 -3.16 -2.51
N ASN A 132 -11.12 -3.56 -2.67
CA ASN A 132 -10.00 -3.15 -1.83
C ASN A 132 -9.90 -1.62 -1.73
N PHE A 133 -9.98 -0.91 -2.86
CA PHE A 133 -9.96 0.54 -2.88
C PHE A 133 -11.16 1.15 -2.17
N LYS A 134 -12.38 0.61 -2.39
CA LYS A 134 -13.61 1.12 -1.74
C LYS A 134 -13.55 0.95 -0.23
N ILE A 135 -13.09 -0.19 0.26
CA ILE A 135 -12.91 -0.46 1.70
C ILE A 135 -11.89 0.52 2.29
N PHE A 136 -10.73 0.65 1.64
CA PHE A 136 -9.67 1.55 2.12
C PHE A 136 -10.16 3.00 2.17
N THR A 137 -10.71 3.52 1.08
CA THR A 137 -11.13 4.92 0.99
C THR A 137 -12.30 5.24 1.90
N LYS A 138 -13.25 4.32 2.12
CA LYS A 138 -14.33 4.49 3.10
C LYS A 138 -13.79 4.80 4.50
N LYS A 139 -12.67 4.19 4.87
CA LYS A 139 -12.06 4.38 6.19
C LYS A 139 -11.07 5.53 6.22
N TYR A 140 -10.30 5.72 5.15
CA TYR A 140 -9.10 6.54 5.19
C TYR A 140 -9.14 7.85 4.37
N ALA A 141 -10.21 8.11 3.61
CA ALA A 141 -10.26 9.27 2.70
C ALA A 141 -10.15 10.64 3.39
N SER A 142 -10.39 10.74 4.70
CA SER A 142 -10.27 11.98 5.48
C SER A 142 -8.86 12.25 6.02
N HIS A 143 -7.88 11.40 5.72
CA HIS A 143 -6.52 11.50 6.22
C HIS A 143 -5.53 12.00 5.16
N ASP A 144 -4.27 12.16 5.54
CA ASP A 144 -3.22 12.49 4.59
C ASP A 144 -2.92 11.26 3.74
N LEU A 145 -3.16 11.36 2.44
CA LEU A 145 -3.07 10.25 1.49
C LEU A 145 -1.84 10.37 0.61
N GLU A 146 -1.13 9.26 0.47
CA GLU A 146 0.01 9.13 -0.44
C GLU A 146 -0.26 8.05 -1.49
N LEU A 147 0.08 8.36 -2.74
CA LEU A 147 0.12 7.40 -3.83
C LEU A 147 1.57 7.09 -4.21
N SER A 148 1.95 5.83 -4.18
CA SER A 148 3.22 5.34 -4.71
C SER A 148 2.98 4.57 -6.01
N ILE A 149 3.83 4.80 -7.01
CA ILE A 149 3.82 4.06 -8.28
C ILE A 149 5.22 3.50 -8.51
N GLN A 150 5.33 2.18 -8.65
CA GLN A 150 6.60 1.48 -8.81
C GLN A 150 6.58 0.60 -10.06
N ASP A 151 7.63 0.72 -10.86
CA ASP A 151 7.85 -0.09 -12.05
C ASP A 151 8.54 -1.42 -11.67
N GLU A 152 7.74 -2.41 -11.25
CA GLU A 152 8.22 -3.73 -10.83
C GLU A 152 8.34 -4.75 -11.98
N ARG A 153 8.32 -4.28 -13.23
CA ARG A 153 8.43 -5.16 -14.40
C ARG A 153 9.73 -5.96 -14.43
N SER A 154 10.75 -5.52 -13.68
CA SER A 154 12.01 -6.24 -13.52
C SER A 154 11.91 -7.55 -12.74
N GLN A 155 10.86 -7.73 -11.95
CA GLN A 155 10.68 -8.90 -11.07
C GLN A 155 9.40 -9.69 -11.37
N GLN A 156 8.30 -9.03 -11.73
CA GLN A 156 6.97 -9.67 -11.80
C GLN A 156 6.11 -9.26 -13.01
N SER A 157 6.65 -8.49 -13.97
CA SER A 157 5.89 -7.92 -15.11
C SER A 157 4.67 -7.07 -14.72
N ASN A 158 4.62 -6.61 -13.46
CA ASN A 158 3.52 -5.82 -12.90
C ASN A 158 3.94 -4.35 -12.69
N ILE A 159 2.96 -3.47 -12.69
CA ILE A 159 3.05 -2.12 -12.11
C ILE A 159 2.43 -2.17 -10.73
N HIS A 160 3.18 -1.73 -9.72
CA HIS A 160 2.76 -1.71 -8.34
C HIS A 160 2.26 -0.31 -7.97
N TYR A 161 1.05 -0.24 -7.42
CA TYR A 161 0.43 0.96 -6.87
C TYR A 161 0.23 0.79 -5.38
N GLY A 162 0.85 1.64 -4.57
CA GLY A 162 0.62 1.70 -3.13
C GLY A 162 -0.26 2.89 -2.79
N LEU A 163 -1.30 2.68 -1.99
CA LEU A 163 -2.11 3.75 -1.41
C LEU A 163 -1.91 3.74 0.10
N PHE A 164 -1.42 4.85 0.63
CA PHE A 164 -1.09 5.02 2.04
C PHE A 164 -1.94 6.13 2.64
N ALA A 165 -2.32 5.97 3.90
CA ALA A 165 -3.01 6.96 4.70
C ALA A 165 -2.24 7.15 6.00
N THR A 166 -1.98 8.40 6.38
CA THR A 166 -1.26 8.74 7.61
C THR A 166 -2.07 9.74 8.44
N ASN A 167 -2.03 9.60 9.76
CA ASN A 167 -2.61 10.60 10.67
C ASN A 167 -1.55 11.41 11.42
N ASN A 168 -2.02 12.39 12.20
CA ASN A 168 -1.20 13.26 13.01
C ASN A 168 -0.46 12.58 14.18
N LYS A 169 -0.69 11.29 14.43
CA LYS A 169 0.00 10.48 15.43
C LYS A 169 1.09 9.58 14.83
N ASN A 170 1.45 9.81 13.57
CA ASN A 170 2.43 8.99 12.83
C ASN A 170 2.00 7.52 12.73
N GLN A 171 0.69 7.28 12.66
CA GLN A 171 0.13 5.98 12.35
C GLN A 171 -0.20 5.98 10.86
N SER A 172 0.13 4.90 10.18
CA SER A 172 -0.15 4.74 8.76
C SER A 172 -0.85 3.42 8.45
N ALA A 173 -1.66 3.44 7.40
CA ALA A 173 -2.33 2.28 6.83
C ALA A 173 -2.06 2.28 5.34
N SER A 174 -1.76 1.13 4.74
CA SER A 174 -1.49 1.02 3.32
C SER A 174 -2.13 -0.19 2.70
N THR A 175 -2.52 -0.03 1.45
CA THR A 175 -2.97 -1.12 0.59
C THR A 175 -2.24 -1.05 -0.74
N TYR A 176 -2.17 -2.17 -1.44
CA TYR A 176 -1.40 -2.32 -2.65
C TYR A 176 -2.24 -2.93 -3.75
N PHE A 177 -1.89 -2.55 -4.97
CA PHE A 177 -2.52 -3.04 -6.17
C PHE A 177 -1.45 -3.35 -7.22
N HIS A 178 -1.58 -4.48 -7.90
CA HIS A 178 -0.76 -4.85 -9.04
C HIS A 178 -1.62 -4.89 -10.28
N LEU A 179 -1.14 -4.22 -11.33
CA LEU A 179 -1.70 -4.34 -12.67
C LEU A 179 -0.66 -4.92 -13.60
N SER A 180 -1.11 -5.80 -14.49
CA SER A 180 -0.35 -6.19 -15.67
C SER A 180 -0.01 -4.93 -16.45
N SER A 181 1.27 -4.70 -16.72
CA SER A 181 1.70 -3.50 -17.45
C SER A 181 1.13 -3.40 -18.86
N CYS A 182 0.56 -4.49 -19.38
CA CYS A 182 0.17 -4.61 -20.78
C CYS A 182 -1.30 -4.85 -21.03
N THR A 183 -1.90 -5.77 -20.29
CA THR A 183 -3.34 -6.02 -20.37
C THR A 183 -4.13 -5.05 -19.50
N ASP A 184 -3.44 -4.34 -18.61
CA ASP A 184 -4.03 -3.43 -17.61
C ASP A 184 -5.02 -4.18 -16.70
N GLU A 185 -4.93 -5.51 -16.67
CA GLU A 185 -5.71 -6.37 -15.80
C GLU A 185 -5.12 -6.30 -14.40
N ILE A 186 -5.98 -6.24 -13.40
CA ILE A 186 -5.56 -6.35 -12.01
C ILE A 186 -5.07 -7.78 -11.79
N THR A 187 -3.80 -7.92 -11.39
CA THR A 187 -3.14 -9.21 -11.22
C THR A 187 -3.19 -9.72 -9.80
N ASP A 188 -3.64 -8.89 -8.85
CA ASP A 188 -3.92 -9.34 -7.48
C ASP A 188 -5.02 -10.40 -7.46
N LYS A 189 -4.64 -11.62 -7.08
CA LYS A 189 -5.57 -12.73 -6.86
C LYS A 189 -5.99 -12.86 -5.41
N GLU A 190 -5.30 -12.16 -4.51
CA GLU A 190 -5.52 -12.23 -3.06
C GLU A 190 -6.47 -11.10 -2.60
N PRO A 191 -7.33 -11.35 -1.60
CA PRO A 191 -8.23 -10.33 -1.05
C PRO A 191 -7.46 -9.23 -0.29
N LEU A 192 -8.07 -8.03 -0.14
CA LEU A 192 -7.44 -6.79 0.35
C LEU A 192 -6.33 -7.00 1.36
N TYR A 193 -5.11 -6.66 0.95
CA TYR A 193 -3.96 -6.54 1.84
C TYR A 193 -3.96 -5.15 2.46
N LEU A 194 -4.07 -5.09 3.80
CA LEU A 194 -3.90 -3.86 4.56
C LEU A 194 -2.69 -4.02 5.50
N HIS A 195 -1.72 -3.13 5.34
CA HIS A 195 -0.57 -3.00 6.22
C HIS A 195 -0.73 -1.76 7.09
N CYS A 196 -0.80 -1.95 8.41
CA CYS A 196 -0.83 -0.86 9.39
C CYS A 196 0.53 -0.73 10.08
N PHE A 197 0.95 0.50 10.29
CA PHE A 197 2.17 0.86 11.01
C PHE A 197 1.89 1.92 12.07
N ASP A 198 2.45 1.73 13.26
CA ASP A 198 2.44 2.70 14.34
C ASP A 198 3.87 3.19 14.59
N GLY A 199 4.17 4.39 14.13
CA GLY A 199 5.49 4.99 14.29
C GLY A 199 5.88 5.25 15.74
N SER A 200 4.92 5.34 16.67
CA SER A 200 5.18 5.60 18.09
C SER A 200 5.70 4.36 18.84
N THR A 201 5.31 3.18 18.37
CA THR A 201 5.69 1.89 18.99
C THR A 201 6.61 1.06 18.08
N GLY A 202 6.84 1.49 16.84
CA GLY A 202 7.54 0.70 15.82
C GLY A 202 6.74 -0.55 15.42
N TYR A 203 5.44 -0.58 15.72
CA TYR A 203 4.60 -1.74 15.49
C TYR A 203 4.16 -1.81 14.02
N ARG A 204 4.22 -3.02 13.44
CA ARG A 204 3.81 -3.34 12.07
C ARG A 204 2.84 -4.50 12.11
N TYR A 205 1.73 -4.37 11.41
CA TYR A 205 0.70 -5.38 11.34
C TYR A 205 0.17 -5.50 9.92
N ASN A 206 0.05 -6.72 9.41
CA ASN A 206 -0.47 -7.00 8.07
C ASN A 206 -1.71 -7.88 8.20
N THR A 207 -2.79 -7.55 7.49
CA THR A 207 -3.94 -8.44 7.33
C THR A 207 -4.32 -8.57 5.86
N HIS A 208 -4.92 -9.71 5.55
CA HIS A 208 -5.66 -9.96 4.33
C HIS A 208 -7.13 -10.00 4.75
N THR A 209 -7.94 -9.04 4.34
CA THR A 209 -9.34 -8.98 4.79
C THR A 209 -10.16 -10.10 4.18
N TYR A 210 -10.92 -10.79 5.04
CA TYR A 210 -12.10 -11.56 4.66
C TYR A 210 -13.40 -10.95 5.17
N ASP A 211 -13.36 -9.89 6.00
CA ASP A 211 -14.45 -8.91 6.21
C ASP A 211 -14.18 -7.94 7.38
N ASP A 212 -13.16 -8.18 8.19
CA ASP A 212 -12.70 -7.20 9.17
C ASP A 212 -11.21 -6.96 8.95
N ILE A 213 -10.86 -5.69 8.76
CA ILE A 213 -9.49 -5.15 8.89
C ILE A 213 -8.92 -5.70 10.22
N ILE A 214 -7.61 -5.85 10.46
CA ILE A 214 -7.06 -6.37 11.74
C ILE A 214 -5.85 -5.53 12.21
N SER A 215 -5.63 -5.26 13.51
CA SER A 215 -4.49 -4.49 14.12
C SER A 215 -4.68 -4.23 15.65
N SER A 216 -3.59 -3.88 16.36
CA SER A 216 -3.45 -3.81 17.84
C SER A 216 -3.92 -2.51 18.54
N TYR A 217 -4.04 -2.58 19.88
CA TYR A 217 -4.52 -1.53 20.79
C TYR A 217 -3.73 -0.19 20.80
N SER A 218 -2.48 -0.14 20.33
CA SER A 218 -1.69 1.12 20.35
C SER A 218 -2.13 2.13 19.29
N ASN A 219 -2.86 1.67 18.26
CA ASN A 219 -3.23 2.49 17.11
C ASN A 219 -4.48 3.37 17.29
N GLY A 220 -5.23 3.23 18.40
CA GLY A 220 -6.57 3.84 18.52
C GLY A 220 -7.46 3.47 17.32
N GLU A 221 -8.54 4.22 17.05
CA GLU A 221 -9.52 3.97 15.97
C GLU A 221 -8.96 3.94 14.54
N PHE A 222 -7.75 4.47 14.32
CA PHE A 222 -7.17 4.63 12.98
C PHE A 222 -6.96 3.29 12.26
N CYS A 223 -6.35 2.33 12.96
CA CYS A 223 -6.31 0.93 12.56
C CYS A 223 -6.97 0.06 13.64
N ASN A 224 -8.00 0.54 14.37
CA ASN A 224 -8.59 -0.24 15.46
C ASN A 224 -9.33 -1.44 14.92
N ILE A 225 -8.87 -2.63 15.30
CA ILE A 225 -9.59 -3.88 15.16
C ILE A 225 -9.48 -4.64 16.47
N ILE A 226 -10.59 -5.23 16.88
CA ILE A 226 -10.66 -6.04 18.08
C ILE A 226 -10.18 -7.44 17.74
N LEU A 227 -8.96 -7.80 18.15
CA LEU A 227 -8.51 -9.19 18.16
C LEU A 227 -9.34 -9.97 19.20
N ASP A 228 -9.67 -11.22 18.89
CA ASP A 228 -10.15 -12.12 19.92
C ASP A 228 -9.07 -12.34 21.00
N PRO A 229 -9.46 -12.69 22.24
CA PRO A 229 -8.52 -12.80 23.36
C PRO A 229 -7.34 -13.75 23.11
N TRP A 230 -7.53 -14.79 22.30
CA TRP A 230 -6.48 -15.75 21.98
C TRP A 230 -5.44 -15.12 21.05
N ARG A 231 -5.87 -14.48 19.95
CA ARG A 231 -4.96 -13.74 19.06
C ARG A 231 -4.26 -12.57 19.75
N GLN A 232 -4.91 -11.93 20.70
CA GLN A 232 -4.26 -10.90 21.53
C GLN A 232 -3.11 -11.49 22.34
N SER A 233 -3.30 -12.65 22.96
CA SER A 233 -2.24 -13.31 23.74
C SER A 233 -1.07 -13.75 22.86
N LEU A 234 -1.34 -14.26 21.65
CA LEU A 234 -0.32 -14.54 20.64
C LEU A 234 0.44 -13.27 20.20
N TYR A 235 -0.27 -12.16 20.08
CA TYR A 235 0.34 -10.88 19.74
C TYR A 235 1.32 -10.42 20.81
N ASP A 236 0.95 -10.48 22.08
CA ASP A 236 1.82 -10.11 23.19
C ASP A 236 3.08 -11.00 23.20
N TYR A 237 2.92 -12.31 22.96
CA TYR A 237 4.04 -13.23 22.78
C TYR A 237 4.97 -12.85 21.61
N SER A 238 4.40 -12.39 20.48
CA SER A 238 5.19 -11.93 19.32
C SER A 238 6.10 -10.73 19.65
N GLN A 239 5.72 -9.88 20.61
CA GLN A 239 6.57 -8.77 21.07
C GLN A 239 7.76 -9.29 21.88
N THR A 240 7.54 -10.29 22.73
CA THR A 240 8.63 -10.97 23.45
C THR A 240 9.65 -11.57 22.48
N LEU A 241 9.19 -12.21 21.40
CA LEU A 241 10.09 -12.74 20.36
C LEU A 241 10.88 -11.63 19.64
N ARG A 242 10.25 -10.48 19.38
CA ARG A 242 10.92 -9.32 18.75
C ARG A 242 12.01 -8.74 19.67
N GLU A 243 11.73 -8.61 20.96
CA GLU A 243 12.69 -8.12 21.95
C GLU A 243 13.92 -9.05 22.03
N LYS A 244 13.69 -10.37 22.06
CA LYS A 244 14.76 -11.39 22.04
C LYS A 244 15.63 -11.29 20.78
N LEU A 245 15.01 -11.14 19.61
CA LEU A 245 15.75 -10.98 18.35
C LEU A 245 16.62 -9.72 18.36
N ARG A 246 16.08 -8.60 18.85
CA ARG A 246 16.83 -7.34 18.98
C ARG A 246 18.02 -7.47 19.93
N GLN A 247 17.86 -8.19 21.04
CA GLN A 247 18.95 -8.46 21.98
C GLN A 247 20.05 -9.29 21.31
N LEU A 248 19.68 -10.35 20.59
CA LEU A 248 20.63 -11.18 19.83
C LEU A 248 21.40 -10.34 18.79
N GLU A 249 20.72 -9.49 18.02
CA GLU A 249 21.36 -8.60 17.04
C GLU A 249 22.36 -7.64 17.70
N GLN A 250 22.02 -7.06 18.86
CA GLN A 250 22.92 -6.17 19.61
C GLN A 250 24.14 -6.90 20.16
N GLU A 251 23.94 -8.10 20.72
CA GLU A 251 25.02 -8.98 21.17
C GLU A 251 25.94 -9.39 20.01
N SER A 252 25.39 -9.48 18.79
CA SER A 252 26.18 -9.76 17.58
C SER A 252 27.07 -8.61 17.15
N MET A 253 26.62 -7.36 17.33
CA MET A 253 27.41 -6.18 16.93
C MET A 253 28.55 -5.88 17.91
N GLY A 254 28.47 -6.39 19.14
CA GLY A 254 29.45 -6.14 20.20
C GLY A 254 30.64 -7.13 20.25
N ASN A 255 30.59 -8.24 19.52
CA ASN A 255 31.55 -9.34 19.65
C ASN A 255 32.22 -9.69 18.32
N THR A 256 33.55 -9.87 18.32
CA THR A 256 34.27 -10.60 17.25
C THR A 256 34.08 -12.10 17.47
N PHE A 257 33.16 -12.73 16.75
CA PHE A 257 32.93 -14.17 16.87
C PHE A 257 33.93 -14.98 16.03
N ASP A 258 34.37 -16.11 16.57
CA ASP A 258 34.93 -17.20 15.77
C ASP A 258 33.84 -17.86 14.90
N GLN A 259 34.27 -18.69 13.95
CA GLN A 259 33.38 -19.29 12.95
C GLN A 259 32.28 -20.19 13.58
N GLU A 260 32.58 -20.89 14.68
CA GLU A 260 31.61 -21.76 15.36
C GLU A 260 30.54 -20.93 16.08
N SER A 261 30.96 -19.83 16.70
CA SER A 261 30.06 -18.91 17.39
C SER A 261 29.17 -18.13 16.41
N HIS A 262 29.67 -17.80 15.22
CA HIS A 262 28.84 -17.26 14.14
C HIS A 262 27.75 -18.24 13.70
N TRP A 263 28.07 -19.53 13.52
CA TRP A 263 27.07 -20.53 13.13
C TRP A 263 25.98 -20.71 14.19
N LYS A 264 26.35 -20.73 15.48
CA LYS A 264 25.39 -20.78 16.58
C LYS A 264 24.49 -19.55 16.60
N PHE A 265 25.06 -18.37 16.40
CA PHE A 265 24.31 -17.12 16.29
C PHE A 265 23.30 -17.16 15.13
N PHE A 266 23.72 -17.49 13.91
CA PHE A 266 22.81 -17.59 12.76
C PHE A 266 21.72 -18.66 12.97
N SER A 267 22.06 -19.79 13.57
CA SER A 267 21.09 -20.83 13.88
C SER A 267 20.03 -20.33 14.87
N GLU A 268 20.42 -19.57 15.89
CA GLU A 268 19.49 -19.01 16.87
C GLU A 268 18.64 -17.87 16.25
N MET A 269 19.24 -17.01 15.43
CA MET A 269 18.50 -15.99 14.67
C MET A 269 17.45 -16.61 13.76
N ASN A 270 17.80 -17.68 13.02
CA ASN A 270 16.86 -18.40 12.16
C ASN A 270 15.76 -19.06 12.99
N LYS A 271 16.10 -19.69 14.12
CA LYS A 271 15.13 -20.26 15.06
C LYS A 271 14.12 -19.22 15.55
N GLN A 272 14.59 -18.04 15.97
CA GLN A 272 13.69 -16.96 16.39
C GLN A 272 12.87 -16.40 15.22
N GLY A 273 13.46 -16.32 14.02
CA GLY A 273 12.76 -15.94 12.80
C GLY A 273 11.61 -16.87 12.44
N GLU A 274 11.85 -18.19 12.45
CA GLU A 274 10.81 -19.18 12.14
C GLU A 274 9.71 -19.25 13.20
N LEU A 275 10.04 -19.08 14.49
CA LEU A 275 9.01 -18.91 15.54
C LEU A 275 8.11 -17.70 15.27
N ARG A 276 8.70 -16.56 14.88
CA ARG A 276 7.93 -15.36 14.53
C ARG A 276 7.05 -15.58 13.32
N ASN A 277 7.49 -16.36 12.32
CA ASN A 277 6.67 -16.72 11.17
C ASN A 277 5.45 -17.55 11.57
N ILE A 278 5.64 -18.55 12.43
CA ILE A 278 4.55 -19.40 12.96
C ILE A 278 3.53 -18.55 13.72
N VAL A 279 3.99 -17.74 14.68
CA VAL A 279 3.12 -16.85 15.47
C VAL A 279 2.41 -15.83 14.58
N GLY A 280 3.11 -15.27 13.60
CA GLY A 280 2.52 -14.38 12.59
C GLY A 280 1.39 -15.06 11.81
N ALA A 281 1.57 -16.30 11.36
CA ALA A 281 0.52 -17.04 10.66
C ALA A 281 -0.74 -17.31 11.51
N MET A 282 -0.61 -17.36 12.84
CA MET A 282 -1.74 -17.49 13.75
C MET A 282 -2.48 -16.17 13.98
N ILE A 283 -1.74 -15.06 13.98
CA ILE A 283 -2.26 -13.70 14.23
C ILE A 283 -2.90 -13.08 12.98
N HIS A 284 -2.33 -13.32 11.80
CA HIS A 284 -2.63 -12.56 10.58
C HIS A 284 -3.56 -13.32 9.63
N GLY A 285 -4.59 -12.62 9.12
CA GLY A 285 -5.49 -13.14 8.09
C GLY A 285 -6.44 -14.25 8.56
N LYS A 286 -6.95 -15.06 7.61
CA LYS A 286 -7.76 -16.24 7.90
C LYS A 286 -6.83 -17.34 8.42
N PHE A 287 -6.95 -17.66 9.70
CA PHE A 287 -6.17 -18.73 10.32
C PHE A 287 -6.34 -20.04 9.55
N ASP A 288 -5.23 -20.55 9.04
CA ASP A 288 -5.14 -21.83 8.33
C ASP A 288 -4.40 -22.83 9.22
N GLU A 289 -5.19 -23.65 9.91
CA GLU A 289 -4.68 -24.63 10.86
C GLU A 289 -3.73 -25.62 10.20
N GLN A 290 -4.02 -26.08 8.98
CA GLN A 290 -3.18 -27.04 8.28
C GLN A 290 -1.82 -26.43 7.94
N ARG A 291 -1.83 -25.22 7.37
CA ARG A 291 -0.60 -24.48 7.05
C ARG A 291 0.23 -24.22 8.32
N THR A 292 -0.39 -23.77 9.40
CA THR A 292 0.30 -23.53 10.66
C THR A 292 0.89 -24.82 11.24
N GLN A 293 0.16 -25.94 11.20
CA GLN A 293 0.67 -27.24 11.65
C GLN A 293 1.86 -27.71 10.81
N ASP A 294 1.85 -27.46 9.50
CA ASP A 294 2.99 -27.80 8.64
C ASP A 294 4.22 -26.93 8.93
N MET A 295 4.04 -25.64 9.23
CA MET A 295 5.11 -24.77 9.70
C MET A 295 5.69 -25.25 11.05
N ILE A 296 4.83 -25.65 12.00
CA ILE A 296 5.26 -26.21 13.29
C ILE A 296 6.08 -27.47 13.09
N LYS A 297 5.62 -28.43 12.29
CA LYS A 297 6.37 -29.68 12.02
C LYS A 297 7.74 -29.39 11.39
N GLN A 298 7.81 -28.42 10.47
CA GLN A 298 9.08 -28.02 9.86
C GLN A 298 10.03 -27.41 10.89
N TYR A 299 9.51 -26.53 11.75
CA TYR A 299 10.27 -25.96 12.86
C TYR A 299 10.79 -27.04 13.80
N GLU A 300 9.93 -27.96 14.24
CA GLU A 300 10.30 -29.00 15.20
C GLU A 300 11.36 -29.96 14.64
N LYS A 301 11.28 -30.26 13.34
CA LYS A 301 12.29 -31.06 12.65
C LYS A 301 13.66 -30.39 12.64
N GLN A 302 13.72 -29.06 12.59
CA GLN A 302 14.98 -28.30 12.47
C GLN A 302 15.54 -27.84 13.82
N TYR A 303 14.67 -27.41 14.74
CA TYR A 303 15.06 -26.69 15.94
C TYR A 303 14.58 -27.34 17.25
N GLY A 304 13.84 -28.45 17.16
CA GLY A 304 13.22 -29.11 18.31
C GLY A 304 11.89 -28.47 18.71
N SER A 305 11.35 -28.90 19.85
CA SER A 305 10.00 -28.51 20.30
C SER A 305 9.79 -27.00 20.37
N LEU A 306 8.55 -26.58 20.12
CA LEU A 306 8.11 -25.22 20.44
C LEU A 306 8.31 -24.94 21.94
N SER A 307 8.48 -23.66 22.28
CA SER A 307 8.50 -23.22 23.67
C SER A 307 7.18 -23.52 24.38
N ASP A 308 7.24 -23.92 25.65
CA ASP A 308 6.07 -24.18 26.50
C ASP A 308 5.05 -23.03 26.47
N GLU A 309 5.52 -21.78 26.48
CA GLU A 309 4.67 -20.59 26.40
C GLU A 309 3.82 -20.54 25.11
N LEU A 310 4.41 -20.90 23.96
CA LEU A 310 3.69 -20.98 22.69
C LEU A 310 2.76 -22.19 22.64
N LEU A 311 3.18 -23.33 23.20
CA LEU A 311 2.33 -24.52 23.28
C LEU A 311 1.07 -24.23 24.11
N GLU A 312 1.22 -23.60 25.28
CA GLU A 312 0.09 -23.17 26.09
C GLU A 312 -0.85 -22.22 25.35
N LEU A 313 -0.31 -21.28 24.56
CA LEU A 313 -1.13 -20.38 23.75
C LEU A 313 -1.90 -21.13 22.66
N ILE A 314 -1.28 -22.13 22.01
CA ILE A 314 -1.94 -22.97 21.02
C ILE A 314 -3.06 -23.80 21.67
N GLU A 315 -2.82 -24.35 22.86
CA GLU A 315 -3.79 -25.16 23.61
C GLU A 315 -4.98 -24.35 24.15
N LYS A 316 -4.79 -23.06 24.42
CA LYS A 316 -5.82 -22.14 24.95
C LYS A 316 -6.74 -21.53 23.88
N ARG A 317 -6.60 -21.91 22.60
CA ARG A 317 -7.48 -21.48 21.50
C ARG A 317 -8.93 -21.90 21.72
#